data_AF-A0AAJ0DAM4-F1
#
_entry.id   AF-A0AAJ0DAM4-F1
#
_cell.length_a   1.000
_cell.length_b   1.000
_cell.length_c   1.000
_cell.angle_alpha   90.00
_cell.angle_beta   90.00
_cell.angle_gamma   90.00
#
_symmetry.space_group_name_H-M   'P 1'
#
loop_
_entity.id
_entity.type
_entity.pdbx_description
1 polymer ?
#
loop_
_entity_poly.entity_id
_entity_poly.type
_entity_poly.pdbx_seq_one_letter_code
_entity_poly.pdbx_strand_id
1 'polypeptide(L)'
;MLALNDGSGMIVKQSIAILEYFEELYAADTEAGKYPSPLIGRTTQERAKVRQLLLIAEEVIDAFGYTYRFGSIGEAMSGRSTPNPLAARQAVSVIHEKLDILESYVDPVKENGSAMLVHLEHPKDYLFLADCVLFASLQYLKDQYEIEMIEEKYERLRLWYEEMSKRESAVVEGEYSEELKQIGREWIESGNFWTEINKAV
;
A
#
# COMPACT_ATOMS: atom_id res chain seq x y z
N MET A 1 -1.27 6.93 -16.37
CA MET A 1 -1.28 7.95 -15.29
C MET A 1 -2.71 8.37 -15.07
N LEU A 2 -3.26 8.10 -13.89
CA LEU A 2 -4.62 8.50 -13.53
C LEU A 2 -4.69 10.03 -13.39
N ALA A 3 -5.73 10.64 -13.93
CA ALA A 3 -5.99 12.07 -13.81
C ALA A 3 -7.48 12.33 -13.70
N LEU A 4 -7.88 13.17 -12.75
CA LEU A 4 -9.24 13.67 -12.60
C LEU A 4 -9.32 15.08 -13.22
N ASN A 5 -10.33 15.30 -14.04
CA ASN A 5 -10.77 16.63 -14.44
C ASN A 5 -12.11 16.89 -13.76
N ASP A 6 -12.19 17.93 -12.93
CA ASP A 6 -13.38 18.26 -12.15
C ASP A 6 -14.47 19.01 -12.94
N GLY A 7 -14.21 19.33 -14.20
CA GLY A 7 -15.10 20.11 -15.06
C GLY A 7 -14.97 21.63 -14.91
N SER A 8 -14.19 22.13 -13.94
CA SER A 8 -13.86 23.57 -13.79
C SER A 8 -12.63 23.99 -14.60
N GLY A 9 -11.91 23.01 -15.16
CA GLY A 9 -10.60 23.19 -15.80
C GLY A 9 -9.43 22.84 -14.87
N MET A 10 -9.69 22.47 -13.61
CA MET A 10 -8.69 21.91 -12.72
C MET A 10 -8.40 20.46 -13.08
N ILE A 11 -7.12 20.11 -13.11
CA ILE A 11 -6.66 18.75 -13.35
C ILE A 11 -5.86 18.29 -12.13
N VAL A 12 -6.39 17.27 -11.44
CA VAL A 12 -5.70 16.62 -10.34
C VAL A 12 -4.99 15.38 -10.88
N LYS A 13 -3.68 15.34 -10.72
CA LYS A 13 -2.82 14.20 -11.06
C LYS A 13 -2.27 13.70 -9.73
N GLN A 14 -2.13 12.38 -9.58
CA GLN A 14 -1.87 11.61 -8.34
C GLN A 14 -3.13 11.04 -7.69
N SER A 15 -3.12 9.73 -7.43
CA SER A 15 -4.23 8.99 -6.83
C SER A 15 -4.58 9.51 -5.43
N ILE A 16 -3.58 9.78 -4.59
CA ILE A 16 -3.79 10.32 -3.23
C ILE A 16 -4.46 11.68 -3.29
N ALA A 17 -3.98 12.60 -4.12
CA ALA A 17 -4.58 13.93 -4.27
C ALA A 17 -6.02 13.84 -4.81
N ILE A 18 -6.31 12.87 -5.68
CA ILE A 18 -7.67 12.60 -6.16
C ILE A 18 -8.57 12.08 -5.03
N LEU A 19 -8.07 11.17 -4.19
CA LEU A 19 -8.82 10.65 -3.04
C LEU A 19 -9.06 11.73 -1.98
N GLU A 20 -8.05 12.55 -1.66
CA GLU A 20 -8.22 13.71 -0.77
C GLU A 20 -9.22 14.72 -1.35
N TYR A 21 -9.18 14.98 -2.67
CA TYR A 21 -10.15 15.85 -3.33
C TYR A 21 -11.59 15.34 -3.17
N PHE A 22 -11.83 14.04 -3.37
CA PHE A 22 -13.17 13.47 -3.17
C PHE A 22 -13.60 13.52 -1.71
N GLU A 23 -12.71 13.22 -0.78
CA GLU A 23 -13.00 13.30 0.65
C GLU A 23 -13.42 14.73 1.06
N GLU A 24 -12.73 15.76 0.54
CA GLU A 24 -13.09 17.15 0.82
C GLU A 24 -14.37 17.58 0.10
N LEU A 25 -14.60 17.09 -1.13
CA LEU A 25 -15.83 17.39 -1.89
C LEU A 25 -17.08 16.82 -1.21
N TYR A 26 -16.97 15.65 -0.57
CA TYR A 26 -18.07 14.96 0.11
C TYR A 26 -18.01 15.10 1.64
N ALA A 27 -17.22 16.03 2.18
CA ALA A 27 -17.06 16.20 3.63
C ALA A 27 -18.39 16.38 4.38
N ALA A 28 -19.31 17.18 3.82
CA ALA A 28 -20.63 17.39 4.41
C ALA A 28 -21.48 16.10 4.48
N ASP A 29 -21.34 15.21 3.50
CA ASP A 29 -22.02 13.91 3.50
C ASP A 29 -21.43 12.99 4.57
N THR A 30 -20.11 13.01 4.75
CA THR A 30 -19.42 12.28 5.83
C THR A 30 -19.79 12.80 7.21
N GLU A 31 -19.90 14.13 7.38
CA GLU A 31 -20.38 14.77 8.63
C GLU A 31 -21.84 14.44 8.93
N ALA A 32 -22.67 14.33 7.89
CA ALA A 32 -24.06 13.89 8.00
C ALA A 32 -24.21 12.37 8.24
N GLY A 33 -23.10 11.62 8.27
CA GLY A 33 -23.08 10.17 8.51
C GLY A 33 -23.48 9.32 7.32
N LYS A 34 -23.52 9.88 6.11
CA LYS A 34 -23.79 9.13 4.86
C LYS A 34 -22.61 8.22 4.49
N TYR A 35 -21.39 8.62 4.83
CA TYR A 35 -20.18 7.81 4.71
C TYR A 35 -19.64 7.43 6.09
N PRO A 36 -19.12 6.20 6.25
CA PRO A 36 -18.80 5.64 7.56
C PRO A 36 -17.56 6.28 8.21
N SER A 37 -16.64 6.82 7.40
CA SER A 37 -15.36 7.36 7.87
C SER A 37 -14.90 8.54 7.02
N PRO A 38 -14.33 9.59 7.63
CA PRO A 38 -13.53 10.59 6.95
C PRO A 38 -12.12 10.07 6.75
N LEU A 39 -11.80 9.66 5.51
CA LEU A 39 -10.56 8.93 5.21
C LEU A 39 -9.30 9.74 5.55
N ILE A 40 -9.37 11.07 5.51
CA ILE A 40 -8.24 11.95 5.86
C ILE A 40 -8.14 12.25 7.36
N GLY A 41 -9.14 11.91 8.17
CA GLY A 41 -9.26 12.29 9.59
C GLY A 41 -10.05 13.60 9.81
N ARG A 42 -10.74 13.70 10.95
CA ARG A 42 -11.56 14.87 11.34
C ARG A 42 -10.74 15.94 12.04
N THR A 43 -9.88 15.54 12.98
CA THR A 43 -9.06 16.49 13.74
C THR A 43 -7.71 16.72 13.10
N THR A 44 -7.05 17.82 13.44
CA THR A 44 -5.68 18.09 12.97
C THR A 44 -4.71 16.96 13.34
N GLN A 45 -4.88 16.38 14.53
CA GLN A 45 -4.07 15.27 15.03
C GLN A 45 -4.31 14.01 14.20
N GLU A 46 -5.56 13.68 13.91
CA GLU A 46 -5.91 12.55 13.04
C GLU A 46 -5.35 12.75 11.64
N ARG A 47 -5.54 13.95 11.05
CA ARG A 47 -5.00 14.28 9.72
C ARG A 47 -3.48 14.18 9.65
N ALA A 48 -2.77 14.62 10.69
CA ALA A 48 -1.33 14.47 10.77
C ALA A 48 -0.93 12.99 10.88
N LYS A 49 -1.67 12.20 11.65
CA LYS A 49 -1.40 10.78 11.85
C LYS A 49 -1.64 9.96 10.58
N VAL A 50 -2.74 10.21 9.89
CA VAL A 50 -3.07 9.57 8.60
C VAL A 50 -1.98 9.88 7.57
N ARG A 51 -1.58 11.15 7.45
CA ARG A 51 -0.51 11.54 6.53
C ARG A 51 0.84 10.90 6.85
N GLN A 52 1.19 10.80 8.13
CA GLN A 52 2.41 10.10 8.55
C GLN A 52 2.41 8.65 8.05
N LEU A 53 1.33 7.90 8.30
CA LEU A 53 1.26 6.49 7.92
C LEU A 53 1.14 6.30 6.41
N LEU A 54 0.46 7.22 5.72
CA LEU A 54 0.39 7.24 4.26
C LEU A 54 1.78 7.38 3.65
N LEU A 55 2.60 8.32 4.15
CA LEU A 55 3.98 8.49 3.69
C LEU A 55 4.84 7.25 3.96
N ILE A 56 4.68 6.61 5.11
CA ILE A 56 5.38 5.35 5.41
C ILE A 56 4.96 4.24 4.45
N ALA A 57 3.66 4.15 4.11
CA ALA A 57 3.17 3.20 3.12
C ALA A 57 3.72 3.49 1.71
N GLU A 58 3.82 4.75 1.31
CA GLU A 58 4.46 5.14 0.05
C GLU A 58 5.96 4.76 0.05
N GLU A 59 6.67 4.96 1.15
CA GLU A 59 8.08 4.58 1.28
C GLU A 59 8.30 3.06 1.08
N VAL A 60 7.36 2.21 1.52
CA VAL A 60 7.40 0.76 1.26
C VAL A 60 7.35 0.48 -0.25
N ILE A 61 6.44 1.15 -0.97
CA ILE A 61 6.22 0.93 -2.40
C ILE A 61 7.31 1.54 -3.26
N ASP A 62 7.81 2.71 -2.89
CA ASP A 62 8.98 3.32 -3.52
C ASP A 62 10.22 2.43 -3.34
N ALA A 63 10.44 1.90 -2.13
CA ALA A 63 11.50 0.95 -1.87
C ALA A 63 11.33 -0.34 -2.68
N PHE A 64 10.11 -0.87 -2.83
CA PHE A 64 9.85 -1.96 -3.76
C PHE A 64 10.20 -1.58 -5.21
N GLY A 65 9.84 -0.37 -5.64
CA GLY A 65 10.20 0.15 -6.95
C GLY A 65 11.72 0.19 -7.19
N TYR A 66 12.51 0.52 -6.17
CA TYR A 66 13.98 0.46 -6.25
C TYR A 66 14.51 -0.97 -6.29
N THR A 67 13.95 -1.86 -5.47
CA THR A 67 14.25 -3.29 -5.49
C THR A 67 14.00 -3.84 -6.90
N TYR A 68 12.83 -3.60 -7.47
CA TYR A 68 12.49 -3.96 -8.84
C TYR A 68 13.44 -3.30 -9.87
N ARG A 69 13.68 -1.98 -9.78
CA ARG A 69 14.52 -1.25 -10.73
C ARG A 69 15.96 -1.75 -10.79
N PHE A 70 16.58 -2.01 -9.64
CA PHE A 70 18.01 -2.35 -9.60
C PHE A 70 18.27 -3.85 -9.54
N GLY A 71 17.22 -4.65 -9.41
CA GLY A 71 17.35 -6.07 -9.16
C GLY A 71 16.62 -6.98 -10.13
N SER A 72 15.64 -6.46 -10.87
CA SER A 72 14.98 -7.22 -11.94
C SER A 72 15.86 -7.32 -13.18
N ILE A 73 15.82 -8.49 -13.82
CA ILE A 73 16.43 -8.69 -15.14
C ILE A 73 15.62 -7.98 -16.23
N GLY A 74 14.30 -7.83 -16.05
CA GLY A 74 13.44 -7.08 -16.97
C GLY A 74 13.88 -5.61 -17.16
N GLU A 75 14.20 -4.92 -16.08
CA GLU A 75 14.71 -3.54 -16.15
C GLU A 75 16.11 -3.45 -16.77
N ALA A 76 16.95 -4.45 -16.51
CA ALA A 76 18.27 -4.58 -17.12
C ALA A 76 18.18 -4.81 -18.64
N MET A 77 17.33 -5.74 -19.07
CA MET A 77 17.15 -6.10 -20.48
C MET A 77 16.45 -5.00 -21.28
N SER A 78 15.55 -4.25 -20.65
CA SER A 78 14.93 -3.08 -21.29
C SER A 78 15.87 -1.87 -21.40
N GLY A 79 17.07 -1.94 -20.80
CA GLY A 79 18.04 -0.84 -20.78
C GLY A 79 17.60 0.36 -19.94
N ARG A 80 16.54 0.21 -19.14
CA ARG A 80 16.00 1.27 -18.27
C ARG A 80 16.80 1.45 -17.00
N SER A 81 17.56 0.43 -16.59
CA SER A 81 18.45 0.49 -15.44
C SER A 81 19.71 -0.37 -15.63
N THR A 82 20.71 -0.13 -14.79
CA THR A 82 21.85 -1.04 -14.61
C THR A 82 21.64 -1.83 -13.33
N PRO A 83 21.74 -3.17 -13.34
CA PRO A 83 21.65 -3.97 -12.13
C PRO A 83 22.62 -3.51 -11.05
N ASN A 84 22.11 -3.35 -9.83
CA ASN A 84 22.88 -3.02 -8.64
C ASN A 84 22.36 -3.82 -7.45
N PRO A 85 22.93 -5.01 -7.19
CA PRO A 85 22.47 -5.88 -6.11
C PRO A 85 22.60 -5.25 -4.71
N LEU A 86 23.55 -4.34 -4.50
CA LEU A 86 23.69 -3.65 -3.22
C LEU A 86 22.54 -2.67 -3.00
N ALA A 87 22.20 -1.88 -4.01
CA ALA A 87 21.08 -0.94 -3.95
C ALA A 87 19.74 -1.68 -3.76
N ALA A 88 19.54 -2.80 -4.48
CA ALA A 88 18.36 -3.64 -4.30
C ALA A 88 18.25 -4.20 -2.88
N ARG A 89 19.35 -4.70 -2.29
CA ARG A 89 19.36 -5.16 -0.89
C ARG A 89 19.05 -4.05 0.10
N GLN A 90 19.63 -2.87 -0.09
CA GLN A 90 19.35 -1.71 0.78
C GLN A 90 17.87 -1.31 0.72
N ALA A 91 17.26 -1.34 -0.47
CA ALA A 91 15.85 -1.06 -0.64
C ALA A 91 14.97 -2.09 0.10
N VAL A 92 15.32 -3.38 0.07
CA VAL A 92 14.64 -4.39 0.89
C VAL A 92 14.81 -4.14 2.39
N SER A 93 15.99 -3.75 2.86
CA SER A 93 16.15 -3.37 4.27
C SER A 93 15.23 -2.21 4.66
N VAL A 94 15.06 -1.22 3.79
CA VAL A 94 14.10 -0.12 4.00
C VAL A 94 12.67 -0.65 4.07
N ILE A 95 12.27 -1.57 3.18
CA ILE A 95 10.95 -2.20 3.24
C ILE A 95 10.70 -2.81 4.62
N HIS A 96 11.62 -3.62 5.13
CA HIS A 96 11.48 -4.23 6.45
C HIS A 96 11.42 -3.20 7.58
N GLU A 97 12.26 -2.18 7.54
CA GLU A 97 12.23 -1.08 8.52
C GLU A 97 10.85 -0.41 8.56
N LYS A 98 10.25 -0.14 7.39
CA LYS A 98 8.93 0.50 7.31
C LYS A 98 7.80 -0.44 7.72
N LEU A 99 7.88 -1.73 7.37
CA LEU A 99 6.93 -2.73 7.84
C LEU A 99 7.00 -2.91 9.37
N ASP A 100 8.19 -2.88 9.98
CA ASP A 100 8.35 -2.91 11.43
C ASP A 100 7.65 -1.71 12.10
N ILE A 101 7.77 -0.52 11.50
CA ILE A 101 7.08 0.69 11.97
C ILE A 101 5.56 0.52 11.84
N LEU A 102 5.06 0.07 10.68
CA LEU A 102 3.63 -0.13 10.44
C LEU A 102 3.03 -1.20 11.36
N GLU A 103 3.73 -2.32 11.59
CA GLU A 103 3.36 -3.39 12.53
C GLU A 103 3.15 -2.84 13.94
N SER A 104 3.99 -1.89 14.37
CA SER A 104 3.86 -1.24 15.68
C SER A 104 2.62 -0.36 15.80
N TYR A 105 2.07 0.11 14.67
CA TYR A 105 0.89 0.98 14.62
C TYR A 105 -0.43 0.21 14.43
N VAL A 106 -0.39 -1.02 13.91
CA VAL A 106 -1.60 -1.84 13.83
C VAL A 106 -2.09 -2.16 15.24
N ASP A 107 -3.38 -1.89 15.48
CA ASP A 107 -4.03 -2.19 16.74
C ASP A 107 -3.91 -3.69 17.08
N PRO A 108 -3.42 -4.09 18.27
CA PRO A 108 -3.53 -5.47 18.70
C PRO A 108 -5.01 -5.89 18.73
N VAL A 109 -5.35 -6.84 17.85
CA VAL A 109 -6.69 -7.43 17.60
C VAL A 109 -7.53 -7.74 18.86
N LYS A 110 -6.89 -7.86 20.04
CA LYS A 110 -7.47 -8.31 21.30
C LYS A 110 -8.39 -7.29 21.98
N GLU A 111 -8.29 -5.99 21.74
CA GLU A 111 -9.07 -5.00 22.52
C GLU A 111 -10.36 -4.56 21.81
N ASN A 112 -10.31 -4.33 20.49
CA ASN A 112 -11.45 -3.78 19.75
C ASN A 112 -11.98 -4.71 18.65
N GLY A 113 -11.35 -5.85 18.39
CA GLY A 113 -11.77 -6.79 17.35
C GLY A 113 -11.78 -6.18 15.94
N SER A 114 -10.89 -5.23 15.69
CA SER A 114 -10.58 -4.62 14.40
C SER A 114 -9.07 -4.43 14.32
N ALA A 115 -8.48 -4.74 13.16
CA ALA A 115 -7.08 -4.50 12.89
C ALA A 115 -7.03 -3.33 11.89
N MET A 116 -6.71 -2.13 12.37
CA MET A 116 -6.60 -0.90 11.57
C MET A 116 -5.20 -0.30 11.81
N LEU A 117 -4.62 0.36 10.80
CA LEU A 117 -3.29 0.99 10.91
C LEU A 117 -3.28 2.18 11.87
N VAL A 118 -4.43 2.82 12.07
CA VAL A 118 -4.55 4.00 12.93
C VAL A 118 -5.36 3.62 14.18
N HIS A 119 -4.66 3.49 15.31
CA HIS A 119 -5.31 3.37 16.61
C HIS A 119 -5.94 4.71 17.02
N LEU A 120 -7.23 4.84 16.75
CA LEU A 120 -8.09 5.89 17.26
C LEU A 120 -9.38 5.25 17.75
N GLU A 121 -10.01 5.81 18.78
CA GLU A 121 -11.30 5.36 19.31
C GLU A 121 -12.40 5.58 18.27
N HIS A 122 -12.49 4.67 17.31
CA HIS A 122 -13.42 4.73 16.20
C HIS A 122 -14.19 3.41 16.04
N PRO A 123 -15.36 3.44 15.38
CA PRO A 123 -16.11 2.23 15.05
C PRO A 123 -15.26 1.23 14.25
N LYS A 124 -15.62 -0.06 14.32
CA LYS A 124 -14.90 -1.15 13.62
C LYS A 124 -14.73 -0.95 12.11
N ASP A 125 -15.67 -0.25 11.48
CA ASP A 125 -15.69 -0.03 10.02
C ASP A 125 -15.00 1.26 9.57
N TYR A 126 -14.40 1.99 10.51
CA TYR A 126 -13.71 3.24 10.24
C TYR A 126 -12.36 2.98 9.57
N LEU A 127 -12.19 3.47 8.35
CA LEU A 127 -10.95 3.36 7.58
C LEU A 127 -10.30 4.71 7.40
N PHE A 128 -8.98 4.70 7.26
CA PHE A 128 -8.25 5.87 6.82
C PHE A 128 -7.62 5.66 5.44
N LEU A 129 -7.24 6.77 4.83
CA LEU A 129 -6.58 6.79 3.53
C LEU A 129 -5.30 5.94 3.53
N ALA A 130 -4.57 5.91 4.65
CA ALA A 130 -3.39 5.07 4.82
C ALA A 130 -3.73 3.56 4.72
N ASP A 131 -4.86 3.11 5.29
CA ASP A 131 -5.32 1.72 5.16
C ASP A 131 -5.62 1.38 3.70
N CYS A 132 -6.34 2.27 3.01
CA CYS A 132 -6.69 2.09 1.60
C CYS A 132 -5.44 1.98 0.71
N VAL A 133 -4.47 2.90 0.89
CA VAL A 133 -3.27 2.95 0.04
C VAL A 133 -2.34 1.78 0.33
N LEU A 134 -2.08 1.45 1.59
CA LEU A 134 -1.23 0.31 1.93
C LEU A 134 -1.86 -0.99 1.42
N PHE A 135 -3.17 -1.19 1.64
CA PHE A 135 -3.86 -2.40 1.23
C PHE A 135 -3.84 -2.57 -0.28
N ALA A 136 -4.25 -1.54 -1.03
CA ALA A 136 -4.28 -1.59 -2.49
C ALA A 136 -2.89 -1.86 -3.08
N SER A 137 -1.83 -1.32 -2.46
CA SER A 137 -0.46 -1.52 -2.92
C SER A 137 0.04 -2.94 -2.65
N LEU A 138 -0.24 -3.49 -1.46
CA LEU A 138 0.11 -4.87 -1.13
C LEU A 138 -0.67 -5.89 -1.97
N GLN A 139 -1.97 -5.63 -2.18
CA GLN A 139 -2.82 -6.43 -3.05
C GLN A 139 -2.30 -6.40 -4.49
N TYR A 140 -1.92 -5.22 -5.01
CA TYR A 140 -1.29 -5.11 -6.32
C TYR A 140 -0.04 -5.98 -6.44
N LEU A 141 0.84 -5.94 -5.43
CA LEU A 141 2.07 -6.74 -5.45
C LEU A 141 1.80 -8.24 -5.37
N LYS A 142 0.82 -8.65 -4.57
CA LYS A 142 0.39 -10.05 -4.49
C LYS A 142 -0.24 -10.53 -5.79
N ASP A 143 -1.18 -9.77 -6.35
CA ASP A 143 -1.99 -10.22 -7.48
C ASP A 143 -1.26 -10.15 -8.83
N GLN A 144 -0.41 -9.13 -9.01
CA GLN A 144 0.33 -8.91 -10.26
C GLN A 144 1.69 -9.61 -10.28
N TYR A 145 2.37 -9.70 -9.14
CA TYR A 145 3.75 -10.18 -9.05
C TYR A 145 3.92 -11.42 -8.17
N GLU A 146 2.86 -11.91 -7.54
CA GLU A 146 2.90 -13.05 -6.61
C GLU A 146 3.88 -12.84 -5.44
N ILE A 147 4.11 -11.58 -5.07
CA ILE A 147 4.97 -11.21 -3.94
C ILE A 147 4.12 -11.01 -2.69
N GLU A 148 4.37 -11.84 -1.67
CA GLU A 148 3.89 -11.61 -0.32
C GLU A 148 4.92 -10.81 0.48
N MET A 149 4.66 -9.51 0.69
CA MET A 149 5.55 -8.65 1.47
C MET A 149 5.39 -8.82 2.98
N ILE A 150 4.19 -9.19 3.44
CA ILE A 150 3.89 -9.41 4.86
C ILE A 150 4.34 -10.82 5.24
N GLU A 151 5.55 -10.92 5.79
CA GLU A 151 6.11 -12.16 6.35
C GLU A 151 5.47 -12.57 7.68
N GLU A 152 5.70 -13.82 8.11
CA GLU A 152 5.13 -14.40 9.35
C GLU A 152 5.43 -13.59 10.62
N LYS A 153 6.55 -12.84 10.65
CA LYS A 153 6.93 -12.00 11.80
C LYS A 153 6.01 -10.78 11.99
N TYR A 154 5.25 -10.39 10.96
CA TYR A 154 4.33 -9.26 10.95
C TYR A 154 2.89 -9.71 11.24
N GLU A 155 2.69 -10.30 12.43
CA GLU A 155 1.41 -10.94 12.77
C GLU A 155 0.23 -9.96 12.70
N ARG A 156 0.40 -8.72 13.17
CA ARG A 156 -0.68 -7.73 13.20
C ARG A 156 -1.00 -7.22 11.82
N LEU A 157 0.01 -6.90 11.00
CA LEU A 157 -0.20 -6.53 9.60
C LEU A 157 -0.84 -7.66 8.82
N ARG A 158 -0.51 -8.92 9.10
CA ARG A 158 -1.16 -10.07 8.46
C ARG A 158 -2.66 -10.10 8.80
N LEU A 159 -3.00 -9.96 10.07
CA LEU A 159 -4.40 -9.89 10.52
C LEU A 159 -5.13 -8.69 9.93
N TRP A 160 -4.49 -7.51 9.91
CA TRP A 160 -5.00 -6.31 9.24
C TRP A 160 -5.29 -6.56 7.76
N TYR A 161 -4.35 -7.18 7.03
CA TYR A 161 -4.52 -7.47 5.60
C TYR A 161 -5.69 -8.44 5.36
N GLU A 162 -5.78 -9.50 6.18
CA GLU A 162 -6.88 -10.46 6.12
C GLU A 162 -8.24 -9.79 6.36
N GLU A 163 -8.35 -8.91 7.35
CA GLU A 163 -9.59 -8.16 7.60
C GLU A 163 -9.93 -7.19 6.46
N MET A 164 -8.94 -6.47 5.94
CA MET A 164 -9.13 -5.57 4.80
C MET A 164 -9.60 -6.32 3.55
N SER A 165 -9.05 -7.50 3.28
CA SER A 165 -9.42 -8.32 2.10
C SER A 165 -10.86 -8.85 2.12
N LYS A 166 -11.52 -8.87 3.29
CA LYS A 166 -12.91 -9.33 3.43
C LYS A 166 -13.92 -8.24 3.09
N ARG A 167 -13.49 -6.99 2.92
CA ARG A 167 -14.38 -5.86 2.67
C ARG A 167 -14.89 -5.88 1.25
N GLU A 168 -16.16 -5.55 1.05
CA GLU A 168 -16.75 -5.45 -0.29
C GLU A 168 -16.00 -4.41 -1.16
N SER A 169 -15.58 -3.30 -0.55
CA SER A 169 -14.81 -2.24 -1.23
C SER A 169 -13.38 -2.64 -1.60
N ALA A 170 -12.89 -3.80 -1.14
CA ALA A 170 -11.57 -4.34 -1.45
C ALA A 170 -11.61 -5.35 -2.62
N VAL A 171 -12.81 -5.72 -3.08
CA VAL A 171 -12.98 -6.60 -4.23
C VAL A 171 -12.64 -5.82 -5.50
N VAL A 172 -11.58 -6.25 -6.19
CA VAL A 172 -11.24 -5.74 -7.51
C VAL A 172 -11.97 -6.60 -8.54
N GLU A 173 -12.79 -5.97 -9.38
CA GLU A 173 -13.44 -6.67 -10.49
C GLU A 173 -12.44 -6.91 -11.62
N GLY A 174 -12.27 -8.19 -11.97
CA GLY A 174 -11.33 -8.63 -13.00
C GLY A 174 -9.98 -9.03 -12.42
N GLU A 175 -9.40 -10.09 -12.99
CA GLU A 175 -8.05 -10.52 -12.66
C GLU A 175 -7.06 -9.96 -13.68
N TYR A 176 -5.83 -9.70 -13.23
CA TYR A 176 -4.71 -9.53 -14.16
C TYR A 176 -4.63 -10.76 -15.06
N SER A 177 -4.46 -10.56 -16.37
CA SER A 177 -4.34 -11.69 -17.28
C SER A 177 -3.12 -12.53 -16.91
N GLU A 178 -3.19 -13.84 -17.16
CA GLU A 178 -2.03 -14.73 -16.91
C GLU A 178 -0.78 -14.29 -17.68
N GLU A 179 -0.94 -13.63 -18.83
CA GLU A 179 0.16 -13.02 -19.57
C GLU A 179 0.83 -11.89 -18.77
N LEU A 180 0.04 -10.99 -18.15
CA LEU A 180 0.58 -9.92 -17.32
C LEU A 180 1.24 -10.44 -16.05
N LYS A 181 0.66 -11.46 -15.41
CA LYS A 181 1.26 -12.13 -14.25
C LYS A 181 2.56 -12.84 -14.65
N GLN A 182 2.59 -13.54 -15.78
CA GLN A 182 3.79 -14.20 -16.30
C GLN A 182 4.91 -13.20 -16.59
N ILE A 183 4.61 -12.05 -17.19
CA ILE A 183 5.59 -10.98 -17.41
C ILE A 183 6.12 -10.46 -16.07
N GLY A 184 5.23 -10.23 -15.09
CA GLY A 184 5.61 -9.83 -13.73
C GLY A 184 6.56 -10.84 -13.09
N ARG A 185 6.21 -12.13 -13.15
CA ARG A 185 7.04 -13.24 -12.68
C ARG A 185 8.39 -13.27 -13.37
N GLU A 186 8.46 -13.28 -14.70
CA GLU A 186 9.75 -13.35 -15.42
C GLU A 186 10.70 -12.19 -15.08
N TRP A 187 10.13 -11.00 -14.85
CA TRP A 187 10.89 -9.84 -14.43
C TRP A 187 11.49 -10.00 -13.02
N ILE A 188 10.85 -10.78 -12.14
CA ILE A 188 11.28 -11.03 -10.75
C ILE A 188 12.05 -12.36 -10.59
N GLU A 189 11.59 -13.45 -11.20
CA GLU A 189 11.98 -14.85 -10.98
C GLU A 189 13.28 -15.26 -11.65
N SER A 190 13.77 -14.52 -12.65
CA SER A 190 15.02 -14.87 -13.32
C SER A 190 16.29 -14.79 -12.42
N GLY A 191 16.12 -14.60 -11.10
CA GLY A 191 17.19 -14.78 -10.10
C GLY A 191 16.77 -15.08 -8.66
N ASN A 192 15.66 -15.77 -8.36
CA ASN A 192 15.18 -15.99 -6.96
C ASN A 192 15.15 -14.69 -6.12
N PHE A 193 14.88 -13.56 -6.78
CA PHE A 193 15.35 -12.26 -6.36
C PHE A 193 14.80 -11.78 -5.00
N TRP A 194 13.49 -11.86 -4.79
CA TRP A 194 12.85 -11.49 -3.51
C TRP A 194 13.31 -12.42 -2.37
N THR A 195 13.28 -13.73 -2.61
CA THR A 195 13.64 -14.75 -1.61
C THR A 195 15.12 -14.75 -1.26
N GLU A 196 16.02 -14.51 -2.22
CA GLU A 196 17.47 -14.45 -2.00
C GLU A 196 17.91 -13.12 -1.37
N ILE A 197 17.26 -12.02 -1.71
CA ILE A 197 17.53 -10.74 -1.05
C ILE A 197 16.96 -10.72 0.37
N ASN A 198 15.75 -11.23 0.60
CA ASN A 198 15.19 -11.31 1.96
C ASN A 198 15.99 -12.23 2.88
N LYS A 199 16.59 -13.33 2.36
CA LYS A 199 17.46 -14.20 3.16
C LYS A 199 18.78 -13.56 3.61
N ALA A 200 19.18 -12.45 2.97
CA ALA A 200 20.46 -11.79 3.20
C ALA A 200 20.35 -10.55 4.11
N VAL A 201 19.15 -10.22 4.58
CA VAL A 201 18.83 -9.12 5.51
C VAL A 201 18.31 -9.72 6.82
#